data_AF-A0A180FYM7-F1
#
_entry.id   AF-A0A180FYM7-F1
#
_cell.length_a   1.000
_cell.length_b   1.000
_cell.length_c   1.000
_cell.angle_alpha   90.00
_cell.angle_beta   90.00
_cell.angle_gamma   90.00
#
_symmetry.space_group_name_H-M   'P 1'
#
loop_
_entity.id
_entity.type
_entity.pdbx_description
1 polymer ?
#
loop_
_entity_poly.entity_id
_entity_poly.type
_entity_poly.pdbx_seq_one_letter_code
_entity_poly.pdbx_strand_id
1 'polypeptide(L)'
;EGPSNEAGIDKGKGRALSEELPEETTFQARIKDRVIGSSAANWRRTENPPAPSSMQAPVPEVRPPAMQSDLLASLIAEMRLQREEDRARHEDLMNRRDVENVRSNQRALLDEDAKISAIVNAALKKLKPEQILNVDGSNIQSWDKALGVIAFERFQDEFFYTPEEDAIVDPYQEKIARGIIHLSVHPDLMYDLIRLENSAEVYNHLLVKFRVGNRAKQLRAWETLKNLNPSDYGSSAE
;
A
#
# COMPACT_ATOMS: atom_id res chain seq x y z
N GLU A 1 -2.56 20.46 55.37
CA GLU A 1 -1.87 19.21 55.76
C GLU A 1 -1.78 18.27 54.56
N GLY A 2 -0.90 17.25 54.59
CA GLY A 2 -1.11 16.01 53.83
C GLY A 2 -2.15 15.11 54.54
N PRO A 3 -2.39 13.88 54.04
CA PRO A 3 -1.34 12.86 54.20
C PRO A 3 -1.03 12.06 52.92
N SER A 4 0.10 11.35 52.99
CA SER A 4 0.63 10.46 51.95
C SER A 4 0.72 9.01 52.49
N ASN A 5 1.02 8.06 51.59
CA ASN A 5 1.57 6.70 51.85
C ASN A 5 0.57 5.64 52.39
N GLU A 6 0.66 4.32 52.15
CA GLU A 6 1.54 3.41 51.36
C GLU A 6 0.81 2.02 51.29
N ALA A 7 1.16 0.95 50.55
CA ALA A 7 2.14 0.59 49.50
C ALA A 7 1.63 -0.70 48.77
N GLY A 8 2.36 -1.23 47.75
CA GLY A 8 2.15 -2.60 47.21
C GLY A 8 2.05 -2.71 45.68
N ILE A 9 3.15 -2.59 44.92
CA ILE A 9 4.11 -3.67 44.54
C ILE A 9 3.63 -4.54 43.35
N ASP A 10 4.25 -4.26 42.19
CA ASP A 10 4.84 -5.20 41.21
C ASP A 10 3.96 -6.27 40.51
N LYS A 11 3.77 -6.13 39.18
CA LYS A 11 4.51 -6.92 38.15
C LYS A 11 4.08 -6.55 36.74
N GLY A 12 5.03 -6.12 35.91
CA GLY A 12 4.76 -5.59 34.57
C GLY A 12 4.74 -6.64 33.46
N LYS A 13 4.60 -6.14 32.22
CA LYS A 13 5.29 -6.65 31.03
C LYS A 13 5.19 -5.61 29.92
N GLY A 14 6.32 -5.04 29.52
CA GLY A 14 6.40 -4.36 28.24
C GLY A 14 6.16 -5.39 27.14
N ARG A 15 5.28 -5.06 26.18
CA ARG A 15 5.13 -5.87 24.96
C ARG A 15 5.91 -5.19 23.85
N ALA A 16 7.17 -5.58 23.74
CA ALA A 16 8.02 -5.21 22.63
C ALA A 16 7.36 -5.61 21.30
N LEU A 17 7.67 -4.85 20.25
CA LEU A 17 7.56 -5.34 18.90
C LEU A 17 8.39 -6.63 18.78
N SER A 18 7.77 -7.69 18.28
CA SER A 18 8.48 -8.84 17.77
C SER A 18 7.89 -9.13 16.41
N GLU A 19 8.63 -8.72 15.37
CA GLU A 19 8.48 -9.28 14.03
C GLU A 19 8.81 -10.76 14.14
N GLU A 20 7.78 -11.60 14.28
CA GLU A 20 7.92 -13.05 14.16
C GLU A 20 8.11 -13.39 12.68
N LEU A 21 9.37 -13.21 12.23
CA LEU A 21 9.87 -13.84 11.01
C LEU A 21 9.48 -15.33 11.05
N PRO A 22 8.96 -15.91 9.96
CA PRO A 22 8.57 -17.30 9.95
C PRO A 22 9.79 -18.17 10.25
N GLU A 23 9.75 -18.93 11.35
CA GLU A 23 10.81 -19.89 11.66
C GLU A 23 10.96 -20.87 10.49
N GLU A 24 12.17 -20.92 9.90
CA GLU A 24 12.51 -21.96 8.92
C GLU A 24 12.45 -23.32 9.62
N THR A 25 11.34 -24.05 9.43
CA THR A 25 11.18 -25.38 10.02
C THR A 25 12.25 -26.32 9.46
N THR A 26 13.30 -26.56 10.25
CA THR A 26 14.37 -27.52 9.91
C THR A 26 13.81 -28.93 10.09
N PHE A 27 13.00 -29.36 9.13
CA PHE A 27 12.30 -30.64 9.17
C PHE A 27 13.27 -31.78 8.86
N GLN A 28 14.05 -32.22 9.85
CA GLN A 28 14.89 -33.40 9.70
C GLN A 28 14.02 -34.67 9.69
N ALA A 29 13.81 -35.23 8.50
CA ALA A 29 13.18 -36.53 8.34
C ALA A 29 14.02 -37.61 9.04
N ARG A 30 13.55 -38.07 10.21
CA ARG A 30 14.23 -39.10 11.02
C ARG A 30 14.07 -40.49 10.40
N ILE A 31 14.73 -40.72 9.27
CA ILE A 31 14.87 -42.04 8.65
C ILE A 31 15.72 -42.89 9.59
N LYS A 32 15.07 -43.76 10.37
CA LYS A 32 15.78 -44.76 11.18
C LYS A 32 16.38 -45.82 10.27
N ASP A 33 17.70 -45.92 10.32
CA ASP A 33 18.49 -47.12 10.08
C ASP A 33 18.16 -47.92 8.80
N ARG A 34 18.51 -47.37 7.64
CA ARG A 34 18.99 -48.21 6.54
C ARG A 34 20.16 -47.56 5.82
N VAL A 35 21.31 -48.25 5.86
CA VAL A 35 22.60 -47.79 5.34
C VAL A 35 22.48 -47.34 3.88
N ILE A 36 22.71 -46.05 3.63
CA ILE A 36 22.91 -45.51 2.28
C ILE A 36 24.34 -45.86 1.85
N GLY A 37 24.49 -47.05 1.28
CA GLY A 37 25.68 -47.39 0.50
C GLY A 37 25.63 -46.68 -0.84
N SER A 38 26.38 -45.59 -0.99
CA SER A 38 26.59 -44.95 -2.30
C SER A 38 27.24 -45.93 -3.28
N SER A 39 26.48 -46.43 -4.26
CA SER A 39 27.03 -46.99 -5.50
C SER A 39 26.02 -46.83 -6.63
N ALA A 40 26.32 -45.93 -7.57
CA ALA A 40 25.52 -45.70 -8.78
C ALA A 40 25.75 -46.76 -9.88
N ALA A 41 26.42 -47.88 -9.58
CA ALA A 41 26.97 -48.80 -10.59
C ALA A 41 26.25 -50.16 -10.74
N ASN A 42 25.35 -50.55 -9.83
CA ASN A 42 25.00 -51.97 -9.67
C ASN A 42 23.77 -52.46 -10.46
N TRP A 43 23.02 -51.60 -11.15
CA TRP A 43 21.79 -52.00 -11.87
C TRP A 43 22.01 -52.70 -13.23
N ARG A 44 23.27 -52.97 -13.62
CA ARG A 44 23.61 -53.65 -14.89
C ARG A 44 24.58 -54.84 -14.72
N ARG A 45 24.32 -55.73 -13.76
CA ARG A 45 24.77 -57.13 -13.81
C ARG A 45 23.69 -58.07 -13.27
N THR A 46 22.91 -58.64 -14.18
CA THR A 46 22.31 -59.95 -13.92
C THR A 46 23.37 -60.99 -14.28
N GLU A 47 23.92 -61.69 -13.29
CA GLU A 47 24.73 -62.88 -13.57
C GLU A 47 23.82 -63.98 -14.10
N ASN A 48 24.07 -64.45 -15.31
CA ASN A 48 23.32 -65.56 -15.88
C ASN A 48 23.66 -66.86 -15.11
N PRO A 49 22.67 -67.67 -14.68
CA PRO A 49 22.93 -69.00 -14.15
C PRO A 49 23.64 -69.88 -15.21
N PRO A 50 24.52 -70.82 -14.81
CA PRO A 50 25.14 -71.73 -15.76
C PRO A 50 24.09 -72.63 -16.43
N ALA A 51 24.08 -72.66 -17.76
CA ALA A 51 23.12 -73.45 -18.52
C ALA A 51 23.39 -74.96 -18.38
N PRO A 52 22.38 -75.79 -18.10
CA PRO A 52 22.50 -77.23 -18.30
C PRO A 52 22.59 -77.56 -19.80
N SER A 53 23.31 -78.63 -20.13
CA SER A 53 23.65 -78.98 -21.51
C SER A 53 22.45 -79.26 -22.41
N SER A 54 22.54 -78.72 -23.63
CA SER A 54 21.92 -79.16 -24.88
C SER A 54 21.13 -80.48 -24.85
N MET A 55 19.81 -80.36 -24.78
CA MET A 55 18.88 -81.22 -25.52
C MET A 55 17.92 -80.29 -26.26
N GLN A 56 17.93 -80.31 -27.59
CA GLN A 56 17.06 -79.44 -28.41
C GLN A 56 15.59 -79.87 -28.27
N ALA A 57 14.81 -79.10 -27.53
CA ALA A 57 13.36 -79.04 -27.67
C ALA A 57 13.00 -77.79 -28.51
N PRO A 58 11.97 -77.85 -29.38
CA PRO A 58 11.58 -76.71 -30.19
C PRO A 58 11.08 -75.57 -29.29
N VAL A 59 11.77 -74.45 -29.33
CA VAL A 59 11.38 -73.22 -28.62
C VAL A 59 10.08 -72.71 -29.25
N PRO A 60 8.98 -72.54 -28.49
CA PRO A 60 7.84 -71.79 -28.98
C PRO A 60 8.27 -70.34 -29.22
N GLU A 61 8.09 -69.84 -30.43
CA GLU A 61 8.28 -68.41 -30.74
C GLU A 61 7.19 -67.60 -30.01
N VAL A 62 7.42 -67.32 -28.72
CA VAL A 62 6.57 -66.43 -27.94
C VAL A 62 6.84 -65.00 -28.41
N ARG A 63 6.22 -64.64 -29.54
CA ARG A 63 5.88 -63.24 -29.79
C ARG A 63 5.07 -62.78 -28.58
N PRO A 64 5.47 -61.71 -27.86
CA PRO A 64 4.57 -61.12 -26.89
C PRO A 64 3.27 -60.76 -27.62
N PRO A 65 2.09 -61.16 -27.10
CA PRO A 65 0.84 -60.87 -27.79
C PRO A 65 0.70 -59.35 -27.90
N ALA A 66 0.50 -58.83 -29.11
CA ALA A 66 0.45 -57.39 -29.38
C ALA A 66 -0.50 -56.65 -28.41
N MET A 67 -1.61 -57.30 -28.05
CA MET A 67 -2.56 -56.87 -27.01
C MET A 67 -1.92 -56.41 -25.68
N GLN A 68 -0.85 -57.05 -25.20
CA GLN A 68 -0.19 -56.61 -23.95
C GLN A 68 0.59 -55.30 -24.14
N SER A 69 1.19 -55.09 -25.30
CA SER A 69 1.84 -53.82 -25.66
C SER A 69 0.81 -52.71 -25.82
N ASP A 70 -0.33 -53.01 -26.46
CA ASP A 70 -1.42 -52.05 -26.67
C ASP A 70 -2.09 -51.65 -25.34
N LEU A 71 -2.29 -52.58 -24.41
CA LEU A 71 -2.80 -52.29 -23.07
C LEU A 71 -1.84 -51.39 -22.27
N LEU A 72 -0.53 -51.64 -22.33
CA LEU A 72 0.47 -50.78 -21.69
C LEU A 72 0.55 -49.39 -22.35
N ALA A 73 0.47 -49.31 -23.68
CA ALA A 73 0.42 -48.04 -24.41
C ALA A 73 -0.84 -47.24 -24.07
N SER A 74 -2.01 -47.90 -23.97
CA SER A 74 -3.28 -47.31 -23.55
C SER A 74 -3.19 -46.74 -22.13
N LEU A 75 -2.67 -47.52 -21.17
CA LEU A 75 -2.47 -47.05 -19.80
C LEU A 75 -1.49 -45.86 -19.73
N ILE A 76 -0.41 -45.86 -20.51
CA ILE A 76 0.52 -44.74 -20.58
C ILE A 76 -0.14 -43.49 -21.19
N ALA A 77 -1.01 -43.65 -22.18
CA ALA A 77 -1.78 -42.55 -22.77
C ALA A 77 -2.81 -41.98 -21.77
N GLU A 78 -3.54 -42.85 -21.07
CA GLU A 78 -4.49 -42.47 -20.01
C GLU A 78 -3.79 -41.74 -18.86
N MET A 79 -2.66 -42.26 -18.36
CA MET A 79 -1.84 -41.57 -17.36
C MET A 79 -1.23 -40.24 -17.84
N ARG A 80 -1.09 -40.02 -19.15
CA ARG A 80 -0.68 -38.71 -19.72
C ARG A 80 -1.86 -37.75 -19.77
N LEU A 81 -3.02 -38.22 -20.25
CA LEU A 81 -4.26 -37.46 -20.30
C LEU A 81 -4.67 -36.99 -18.90
N GLN A 82 -4.66 -37.89 -17.92
CA GLN A 82 -4.94 -37.58 -16.51
C GLN A 82 -4.05 -36.43 -16.00
N ARG A 83 -2.74 -36.49 -16.25
CA ARG A 83 -1.80 -35.42 -15.84
C ARG A 83 -2.02 -34.09 -16.57
N GLU A 84 -2.51 -34.12 -17.80
CA GLU A 84 -2.87 -32.90 -18.53
C GLU A 84 -4.16 -32.29 -17.99
N GLU A 85 -5.15 -33.12 -17.68
CA GLU A 85 -6.39 -32.68 -17.04
C GLU A 85 -6.13 -32.12 -15.63
N ASP A 86 -5.28 -32.80 -14.84
CA ASP A 86 -4.83 -32.32 -13.53
C ASP A 86 -4.13 -30.95 -13.63
N ARG A 87 -3.29 -30.74 -14.66
CA ARG A 87 -2.67 -29.43 -14.96
C ARG A 87 -3.71 -28.38 -15.34
N ALA A 88 -4.59 -28.68 -16.29
CA ALA A 88 -5.61 -27.74 -16.76
C ALA A 88 -6.56 -27.31 -15.63
N ARG A 89 -6.95 -28.23 -14.73
CA ARG A 89 -7.75 -27.90 -13.55
C ARG A 89 -6.97 -27.06 -12.54
N HIS A 90 -5.67 -27.28 -12.38
CA HIS A 90 -4.83 -26.43 -11.53
C HIS A 90 -4.69 -25.02 -12.09
N GLU A 91 -4.47 -24.88 -13.39
CA GLU A 91 -4.35 -23.60 -14.09
C GLU A 91 -5.68 -22.81 -14.06
N ASP A 92 -6.82 -23.45 -14.30
CA ASP A 92 -8.16 -22.84 -14.13
C ASP A 92 -8.39 -22.36 -12.68
N LEU A 93 -7.97 -23.13 -11.67
CA LEU A 93 -8.06 -22.71 -10.27
C LEU A 93 -7.18 -21.48 -9.94
N MET A 94 -5.98 -21.39 -10.52
CA MET A 94 -5.11 -20.21 -10.34
C MET A 94 -5.67 -19.00 -11.07
N ASN A 95 -6.08 -19.15 -12.34
CA ASN A 95 -6.71 -18.08 -13.12
C ASN A 95 -7.97 -17.52 -12.43
N ARG A 96 -8.82 -18.39 -11.86
CA ARG A 96 -9.99 -17.97 -11.06
C ARG A 96 -9.60 -17.21 -9.79
N ARG A 97 -8.55 -17.67 -9.09
CA ARG A 97 -8.02 -16.99 -7.90
C ARG A 97 -7.50 -15.61 -8.24
N ASP A 98 -6.75 -15.47 -9.33
CA ASP A 98 -6.19 -14.18 -9.75
C ASP A 98 -7.28 -13.19 -10.16
N VAL A 99 -8.31 -13.65 -10.88
CA VAL A 99 -9.49 -12.82 -11.22
C VAL A 99 -10.22 -12.34 -9.96
N GLU A 100 -10.47 -13.21 -8.97
CA GLU A 100 -11.14 -12.79 -7.73
C GLU A 100 -10.23 -11.93 -6.84
N ASN A 101 -8.91 -12.16 -6.83
CA ASN A 101 -7.93 -11.30 -6.16
C ASN A 101 -7.95 -9.88 -6.75
N VAL A 102 -7.88 -9.73 -8.07
CA VAL A 102 -7.98 -8.43 -8.75
C VAL A 102 -9.29 -7.73 -8.40
N ARG A 103 -10.40 -8.47 -8.41
CA ARG A 103 -11.72 -7.93 -8.03
C ARG A 103 -11.81 -7.52 -6.56
N SER A 104 -11.22 -8.30 -5.66
CA SER A 104 -11.16 -8.02 -4.23
C SER A 104 -10.33 -6.77 -3.96
N ASN A 105 -9.13 -6.67 -4.56
CA ASN A 105 -8.25 -5.51 -4.45
C ASN A 105 -8.91 -4.24 -4.99
N GLN A 106 -9.58 -4.31 -6.14
CA GLN A 106 -10.33 -3.18 -6.70
C GLN A 106 -11.49 -2.74 -5.78
N ARG A 107 -12.17 -3.68 -5.11
CA ARG A 107 -13.21 -3.38 -4.12
C ARG A 107 -12.63 -2.72 -2.87
N ALA A 108 -11.49 -3.20 -2.38
CA ALA A 108 -10.81 -2.61 -1.22
C ALA A 108 -10.36 -1.17 -1.51
N LEU A 109 -9.77 -0.91 -2.68
CA LEU A 109 -9.36 0.44 -3.09
C LEU A 109 -10.55 1.42 -3.15
N LEU A 110 -11.68 1.00 -3.73
CA LEU A 110 -12.88 1.84 -3.78
C LEU A 110 -13.49 2.11 -2.39
N ASP A 111 -13.38 1.15 -1.47
CA ASP A 111 -13.81 1.31 -0.07
C ASP A 111 -12.88 2.26 0.71
N GLU A 112 -11.57 2.21 0.47
CA GLU A 112 -10.62 3.22 0.97
C GLU A 112 -10.92 4.62 0.44
N ASP A 113 -11.08 4.78 -0.88
CA ASP A 113 -11.39 6.07 -1.50
C ASP A 113 -12.73 6.64 -1.00
N ALA A 114 -13.73 5.78 -0.78
CA ALA A 114 -15.01 6.17 -0.19
C ALA A 114 -14.86 6.63 1.27
N LYS A 115 -14.04 5.94 2.08
CA LYS A 115 -13.72 6.36 3.47
C LYS A 115 -12.98 7.69 3.52
N ILE A 116 -11.93 7.85 2.70
CA ILE A 116 -11.19 9.11 2.57
C ILE A 116 -12.15 10.23 2.18
N SER A 117 -12.95 10.03 1.13
CA SER A 117 -13.97 10.99 0.68
C SER A 117 -14.97 11.35 1.79
N ALA A 118 -15.42 10.38 2.59
CA ALA A 118 -16.33 10.62 3.70
C ALA A 118 -15.67 11.46 4.82
N ILE A 119 -14.41 11.17 5.17
CA ILE A 119 -13.64 11.91 6.19
C ILE A 119 -13.39 13.35 5.72
N VAL A 120 -12.93 13.52 4.48
CA VAL A 120 -12.67 14.83 3.85
C VAL A 120 -13.95 15.67 3.84
N ASN A 121 -15.06 15.14 3.33
CA ASN A 121 -16.35 15.85 3.32
C ASN A 121 -16.85 16.18 4.75
N ALA A 122 -16.61 15.30 5.74
CA ALA A 122 -16.96 15.56 7.13
C ALA A 122 -16.06 16.62 7.80
N ALA A 123 -14.84 16.83 7.32
CA ALA A 123 -13.98 17.95 7.73
C ALA A 123 -14.42 19.26 7.07
N LEU A 124 -14.63 19.27 5.75
CA LEU A 124 -15.03 20.45 4.99
C LEU A 124 -16.37 21.05 5.44
N LYS A 125 -17.31 20.22 5.92
CA LYS A 125 -18.58 20.68 6.53
C LYS A 125 -18.41 21.59 7.75
N LYS A 126 -17.21 21.68 8.34
CA LYS A 126 -16.88 22.59 9.44
C LYS A 126 -16.36 23.95 8.95
N LEU A 127 -15.88 24.04 7.70
CA LEU A 127 -15.48 25.31 7.10
C LEU A 127 -16.72 26.15 6.79
N LYS A 128 -16.67 27.42 7.19
CA LYS A 128 -17.60 28.43 6.69
C LYS A 128 -17.16 28.90 5.29
N PRO A 129 -18.06 29.44 4.45
CA PRO A 129 -17.70 29.95 3.13
C PRO A 129 -16.56 30.97 3.16
N GLU A 130 -16.49 31.82 4.20
CA GLU A 130 -15.47 32.85 4.37
C GLU A 130 -14.09 32.30 4.78
N GLN A 131 -14.01 30.99 5.09
CA GLN A 131 -12.79 30.26 5.41
C GLN A 131 -12.26 29.44 4.23
N ILE A 132 -12.98 29.35 3.11
CA ILE A 132 -12.48 28.75 1.86
C ILE A 132 -11.57 29.78 1.18
N LEU A 133 -10.34 29.40 0.79
CA LEU A 133 -9.35 30.35 0.30
C LEU A 133 -9.75 31.01 -1.03
N ASN A 134 -9.88 32.34 -1.01
CA ASN A 134 -10.19 33.14 -2.18
C ASN A 134 -9.03 33.14 -3.21
N VAL A 135 -9.37 33.27 -4.50
CA VAL A 135 -8.39 33.34 -5.62
C VAL A 135 -7.33 34.43 -5.42
N ASP A 136 -7.67 35.52 -4.73
CA ASP A 136 -6.79 36.66 -4.49
C ASP A 136 -6.02 36.61 -3.16
N GLY A 137 -6.26 35.58 -2.34
CA GLY A 137 -5.64 35.38 -1.02
C GLY A 137 -6.08 36.38 0.06
N SER A 138 -7.16 37.13 -0.15
CA SER A 138 -7.67 38.14 0.81
C SER A 138 -7.94 37.57 2.21
N ASN A 139 -8.42 36.33 2.29
CA ASN A 139 -8.77 35.64 3.55
C ASN A 139 -7.72 34.63 4.03
N ILE A 140 -6.47 34.68 3.53
CA ILE A 140 -5.42 33.68 3.81
C ILE A 140 -5.26 33.37 5.32
N GLN A 141 -5.30 34.38 6.21
CA GLN A 141 -5.20 34.18 7.67
C GLN A 141 -6.43 33.51 8.31
N SER A 142 -7.60 33.61 7.67
CA SER A 142 -8.84 32.97 8.12
C SER A 142 -8.84 31.50 7.73
N TRP A 143 -8.44 31.22 6.48
CA TRP A 143 -8.25 29.87 5.94
C TRP A 143 -7.17 29.10 6.71
N ASP A 144 -6.00 29.71 6.92
CA ASP A 144 -4.86 29.17 7.67
C ASP A 144 -5.28 28.63 9.06
N LYS A 145 -5.90 29.50 9.87
CA LYS A 145 -6.43 29.12 11.20
C LYS A 145 -7.51 28.05 11.13
N ALA A 146 -8.39 28.10 10.13
CA ALA A 146 -9.43 27.09 9.97
C ALA A 146 -8.85 25.71 9.60
N LEU A 147 -7.80 25.71 8.78
CA LEU A 147 -7.09 24.51 8.35
C LEU A 147 -6.32 23.89 9.52
N GLY A 148 -5.64 24.69 10.35
CA GLY A 148 -4.97 24.23 11.58
C GLY A 148 -5.94 23.61 12.60
N VAL A 149 -7.12 24.23 12.81
CA VAL A 149 -8.17 23.64 13.65
C VAL A 149 -8.65 22.28 13.11
N ILE A 150 -8.84 22.16 11.79
CA ILE A 150 -9.21 20.88 11.16
C ILE A 150 -8.09 19.86 11.29
N ALA A 151 -6.82 20.26 11.14
CA ALA A 151 -5.67 19.39 11.31
C ALA A 151 -5.62 18.82 12.74
N PHE A 152 -5.75 19.68 13.75
CA PHE A 152 -5.81 19.27 15.15
C PHE A 152 -6.96 18.29 15.43
N GLU A 153 -8.17 18.56 14.93
CA GLU A 153 -9.33 17.68 15.11
C GLU A 153 -9.21 16.32 14.39
N ARG A 154 -8.37 16.20 13.35
CA ARG A 154 -8.29 15.01 12.49
C ARG A 154 -7.03 14.17 12.71
N PHE A 155 -5.91 14.83 12.94
CA PHE A 155 -4.58 14.23 13.03
C PHE A 155 -3.96 14.38 14.43
N GLN A 156 -4.62 15.13 15.33
CA GLN A 156 -4.10 15.52 16.66
C GLN A 156 -2.86 16.41 16.60
N ASP A 157 -2.66 17.07 15.46
CA ASP A 157 -1.56 18.00 15.19
C ASP A 157 -2.10 19.22 14.43
N GLU A 158 -1.93 20.42 15.00
CA GLU A 158 -2.26 21.70 14.36
C GLU A 158 -1.28 22.04 13.21
N PHE A 159 -0.04 21.55 13.31
CA PHE A 159 1.07 21.84 12.41
C PHE A 159 1.29 20.75 11.35
N PHE A 160 0.31 19.89 11.12
CA PHE A 160 0.40 18.76 10.17
C PHE A 160 0.83 19.19 8.75
N TYR A 161 0.41 20.39 8.30
CA TYR A 161 0.78 20.96 6.99
C TYR A 161 2.13 21.71 6.99
N THR A 162 2.78 21.81 8.14
CA THR A 162 4.14 22.34 8.37
C THR A 162 4.95 21.36 9.20
N PRO A 163 5.15 20.12 8.72
CA PRO A 163 5.92 19.12 9.44
C PRO A 163 7.39 19.56 9.59
N GLU A 164 8.09 18.98 10.57
CA GLU A 164 9.54 19.08 10.63
C GLU A 164 10.19 18.43 9.39
N GLU A 165 11.40 18.87 9.05
CA GLU A 165 12.19 18.28 7.96
C GLU A 165 12.42 16.79 8.26
N ASP A 166 12.22 15.94 7.25
CA ASP A 166 12.23 14.46 7.33
C ASP A 166 11.13 13.78 8.19
N ALA A 167 10.08 14.49 8.61
CA ALA A 167 8.96 13.85 9.33
C ALA A 167 8.19 12.85 8.44
N ILE A 168 8.03 11.61 8.92
CA ILE A 168 7.32 10.54 8.20
C ILE A 168 5.81 10.68 8.46
N VAL A 169 5.09 11.18 7.45
CA VAL A 169 3.62 11.27 7.47
C VAL A 169 3.00 9.93 7.03
N ASP A 170 1.96 9.49 7.74
CA ASP A 170 1.19 8.29 7.35
C ASP A 170 0.51 8.49 5.97
N PRO A 171 0.70 7.58 4.99
CA PRO A 171 0.15 7.74 3.65
C PRO A 171 -1.40 7.84 3.59
N TYR A 172 -2.12 7.28 4.56
CA TYR A 172 -3.58 7.37 4.61
C TYR A 172 -4.04 8.73 5.17
N GLN A 173 -3.37 9.24 6.20
CA GLN A 173 -3.55 10.62 6.69
C GLN A 173 -3.19 11.66 5.62
N GLU A 174 -2.08 11.47 4.90
CA GLU A 174 -1.67 12.38 3.81
C GLU A 174 -2.73 12.44 2.70
N LYS A 175 -3.31 11.30 2.26
CA LYS A 175 -4.44 11.31 1.30
C LYS A 175 -5.62 12.16 1.82
N ILE A 176 -5.94 12.07 3.11
CA ILE A 176 -7.01 12.86 3.74
C ILE A 176 -6.65 14.35 3.79
N ALA A 177 -5.44 14.69 4.27
CA ALA A 177 -4.96 16.07 4.36
C ALA A 177 -4.91 16.74 2.98
N ARG A 178 -4.34 16.04 1.98
CA ARG A 178 -4.30 16.48 0.57
C ARG A 178 -5.72 16.69 0.02
N GLY A 179 -6.67 15.83 0.35
CA GLY A 179 -8.09 16.01 -0.01
C GLY A 179 -8.75 17.21 0.66
N ILE A 180 -8.50 17.42 1.96
CA ILE A 180 -9.01 18.58 2.71
C ILE A 180 -8.47 19.88 2.12
N ILE A 181 -7.14 19.99 1.95
CA ILE A 181 -6.53 21.24 1.49
C ILE A 181 -6.96 21.59 0.05
N HIS A 182 -7.00 20.62 -0.88
CA HIS A 182 -7.47 20.84 -2.26
C HIS A 182 -8.93 21.31 -2.37
N LEU A 183 -9.79 20.89 -1.45
CA LEU A 183 -11.22 21.28 -1.44
C LEU A 183 -11.51 22.47 -0.51
N SER A 184 -10.50 22.95 0.22
CA SER A 184 -10.57 24.16 1.05
C SER A 184 -10.21 25.45 0.30
N VAL A 185 -9.91 25.37 -1.00
CA VAL A 185 -9.51 26.50 -1.85
C VAL A 185 -10.49 26.73 -3.00
N HIS A 186 -10.49 27.94 -3.57
CA HIS A 186 -11.29 28.23 -4.76
C HIS A 186 -10.85 27.37 -5.96
N PRO A 187 -11.79 26.84 -6.78
CA PRO A 187 -11.47 25.95 -7.91
C PRO A 187 -10.40 26.46 -8.88
N ASP A 188 -10.39 27.76 -9.18
CA ASP A 188 -9.39 28.39 -10.07
C ASP A 188 -7.94 28.23 -9.58
N LEU A 189 -7.72 27.96 -8.29
CA LEU A 189 -6.38 27.69 -7.75
C LEU A 189 -5.94 26.23 -7.94
N MET A 190 -6.87 25.28 -8.14
CA MET A 190 -6.57 23.85 -8.12
C MET A 190 -5.54 23.41 -9.18
N TYR A 191 -5.52 24.06 -10.35
CA TYR A 191 -4.57 23.74 -11.43
C TYR A 191 -3.10 23.90 -11.02
N ASP A 192 -2.80 24.86 -10.14
CA ASP A 192 -1.45 25.08 -9.62
C ASP A 192 -1.06 24.03 -8.56
N LEU A 193 -2.05 23.42 -7.88
CA LEU A 193 -1.84 22.55 -6.73
C LEU A 193 -1.73 21.06 -7.10
N ILE A 194 -2.39 20.62 -8.17
CA ILE A 194 -2.41 19.21 -8.62
C ILE A 194 -0.99 18.63 -8.82
N ARG A 195 -0.02 19.49 -9.17
CA ARG A 195 1.37 19.11 -9.45
C ARG A 195 2.26 18.95 -8.22
N LEU A 196 1.80 19.38 -7.05
CA LEU A 196 2.57 19.35 -5.80
C LEU A 196 2.37 17.97 -5.14
N GLU A 197 3.45 17.36 -4.63
CA GLU A 197 3.45 15.94 -4.32
C GLU A 197 2.62 15.64 -3.07
N ASN A 198 2.80 16.46 -2.03
CA ASN A 198 2.20 16.29 -0.70
C ASN A 198 1.44 17.55 -0.22
N SER A 199 0.67 17.39 0.85
CA SER A 199 -0.18 18.43 1.43
C SER A 199 0.61 19.61 2.03
N ALA A 200 1.81 19.38 2.54
CA ALA A 200 2.69 20.42 3.07
C ALA A 200 3.26 21.32 1.96
N GLU A 201 3.63 20.77 0.80
CA GLU A 201 4.00 21.54 -0.39
C GLU A 201 2.84 22.41 -0.89
N VAL A 202 1.63 21.84 -0.95
CA VAL A 202 0.40 22.59 -1.33
C VAL A 202 0.18 23.77 -0.38
N TYR A 203 0.28 23.54 0.92
CA TYR A 203 0.14 24.58 1.93
C TYR A 203 1.22 25.68 1.81
N ASN A 204 2.49 25.29 1.73
CA ASN A 204 3.62 26.21 1.60
C ASN A 204 3.52 27.05 0.31
N HIS A 205 3.17 26.42 -0.82
CA HIS A 205 2.96 27.11 -2.10
C HIS A 205 1.89 28.22 -1.98
N LEU A 206 0.75 27.90 -1.37
CA LEU A 206 -0.35 28.86 -1.14
C LEU A 206 0.09 30.00 -0.22
N LEU A 207 0.76 29.70 0.89
CA LEU A 207 1.30 30.71 1.80
C LEU A 207 2.28 31.66 1.09
N VAL A 208 3.25 31.13 0.35
CA VAL A 208 4.25 31.94 -0.37
C VAL A 208 3.58 32.83 -1.42
N LYS A 209 2.72 32.24 -2.27
CA LYS A 209 1.98 32.95 -3.34
C LYS A 209 1.21 34.16 -2.78
N PHE A 210 0.44 33.97 -1.70
CA PHE A 210 -0.41 35.03 -1.16
C PHE A 210 0.29 35.96 -0.17
N ARG A 211 1.34 35.51 0.55
CA ARG A 211 2.18 36.40 1.39
C ARG A 211 2.93 37.41 0.53
N VAL A 212 3.47 37.00 -0.62
CA VAL A 212 4.10 37.92 -1.59
C VAL A 212 3.08 38.87 -2.20
N GLY A 213 1.93 38.35 -2.67
CA GLY A 213 0.85 39.16 -3.25
C GLY A 213 0.31 40.24 -2.31
N ASN A 214 0.05 39.89 -1.05
CA ASN A 214 -0.44 40.84 -0.04
C ASN A 214 0.63 41.88 0.34
N ARG A 215 1.91 41.50 0.43
CA ARG A 215 3.00 42.46 0.65
C ARG A 215 3.14 43.46 -0.51
N ALA A 216 2.97 43.01 -1.76
CA ALA A 216 2.96 43.89 -2.92
C ALA A 216 1.75 44.85 -2.93
N LYS A 217 0.56 44.37 -2.59
CA LYS A 217 -0.64 45.22 -2.40
C LYS A 217 -0.39 46.30 -1.33
N GLN A 218 0.19 45.93 -0.18
CA GLN A 218 0.53 46.85 0.90
C GLN A 218 1.56 47.90 0.50
N LEU A 219 2.63 47.52 -0.21
CA LEU A 219 3.65 48.46 -0.69
C LEU A 219 3.07 49.48 -1.68
N ARG A 220 2.20 49.05 -2.61
CA ARG A 220 1.50 49.98 -3.52
C ARG A 220 0.57 50.94 -2.78
N ALA A 221 -0.19 50.46 -1.79
CA ALA A 221 -1.03 51.32 -0.98
C ALA A 221 -0.21 52.37 -0.20
N TRP A 222 0.96 51.98 0.31
CA TRP A 222 1.91 52.88 0.97
C TRP A 222 2.55 53.89 0.00
N GLU A 223 2.84 53.50 -1.24
CA GLU A 223 3.30 54.40 -2.31
C GLU A 223 2.24 55.42 -2.68
N THR A 224 0.98 54.99 -2.89
CA THR A 224 -0.14 55.92 -3.10
C THR A 224 -0.26 56.91 -1.94
N LEU A 225 -0.28 56.43 -0.69
CA LEU A 225 -0.41 57.28 0.49
C LEU A 225 0.70 58.35 0.60
N LYS A 226 1.96 58.00 0.29
CA LYS A 226 3.08 58.96 0.27
C LYS A 226 2.98 60.01 -0.84
N ASN A 227 2.24 59.71 -1.91
CA ASN A 227 2.07 60.58 -3.07
C ASN A 227 0.78 61.44 -3.01
N LEU A 228 -0.05 61.30 -1.96
CA LEU A 228 -1.19 62.18 -1.74
C LEU A 228 -0.70 63.53 -1.18
N ASN A 229 -0.85 64.61 -1.94
CA ASN A 229 -0.64 65.94 -1.37
C ASN A 229 -1.86 66.38 -0.55
N PRO A 230 -1.67 66.93 0.67
CA PRO A 230 -2.77 67.48 1.46
C PRO A 230 -3.55 68.61 0.77
N SER A 231 -2.94 69.28 -0.23
CA SER A 231 -3.57 70.31 -1.05
C SER A 231 -4.68 69.80 -1.97
N ASP A 232 -4.62 68.52 -2.35
CA ASP A 232 -5.50 67.95 -3.38
C ASP A 232 -6.87 67.56 -2.79
N TYR A 233 -6.96 67.54 -1.45
CA TYR A 233 -8.15 67.28 -0.66
C TYR A 233 -8.50 68.53 0.17
N GLY A 234 -8.83 69.62 -0.54
CA GLY A 234 -9.29 70.86 0.07
C GLY A 234 -10.44 70.62 1.05
N SER A 235 -10.28 71.13 2.27
CA SER A 235 -11.25 70.98 3.36
C SER A 235 -12.58 71.66 3.02
N SER A 236 -13.52 70.91 2.45
CA SER A 236 -14.91 71.33 2.26
C SER A 236 -15.66 71.29 3.60
N ALA A 237 -15.32 72.25 4.47
CA ALA A 237 -15.99 72.52 5.73
C ALA A 237 -16.45 73.99 5.75
N GLU A 238 -17.56 74.23 5.05
CA GLU A 238 -18.44 75.41 5.18
C GLU A 238 -19.84 74.91 5.56
#